data_AF-A0A1V0UC97-F1
#
_entry.id   AF-A0A1V0UC97-F1
#
_cell.length_a   1.000
_cell.length_b   1.000
_cell.length_c   1.000
_cell.angle_alpha   90.00
_cell.angle_beta   90.00
_cell.angle_gamma   90.00
#
_symmetry.space_group_name_H-M   'P 1'
#
loop_
_entity.id
_entity.type
_entity.pdbx_description
1 polymer ?
#
loop_
_entity_poly.entity_id
_entity_poly.type
_entity_poly.pdbx_seq_one_letter_code
_entity_poly.pdbx_strand_id
1 'polypeptide(L)' 'MTGPEHYREAERRLLMAWEDDSTQERSTQLVAEAQVHATLALVAATAMQAAVDGFEPGMSGPEFAAWHKTAGVKSGENG' A
#
# COMPACT_ATOMS: atom_id res chain seq x y z
N MET A 1 9.71 0.60 -5.63
CA MET A 1 8.55 1.10 -4.89
C MET A 1 8.55 0.45 -3.52
N THR A 2 8.20 1.19 -2.47
CA THR A 2 7.99 0.67 -1.11
C THR A 2 6.57 0.11 -0.95
N GLY A 3 6.28 -0.65 0.11
CA GLY A 3 4.93 -1.15 0.41
C GLY A 3 3.85 -0.05 0.37
N PRO A 4 4.04 1.11 1.02
CA PRO A 4 3.11 2.23 0.93
C PRO A 4 2.99 2.84 -0.48
N GLU A 5 4.08 2.89 -1.26
CA GLU A 5 4.01 3.36 -2.66
C GLU A 5 3.20 2.41 -3.53
N HIS A 6 3.34 1.09 -3.32
CA HIS A 6 2.48 0.11 -3.97
C HIS A 6 1.01 0.30 -3.59
N TYR A 7 0.69 0.59 -2.32
CA TYR A 7 -0.68 0.85 -1.91
C TYR A 7 -1.30 2.06 -2.63
N ARG A 8 -0.59 3.21 -2.65
CA ARG A 8 -1.08 4.42 -3.36
C ARG A 8 -1.28 4.18 -4.86
N GLU A 9 -0.39 3.41 -5.47
CA GLU A 9 -0.52 3.10 -6.89
C GLU A 9 -1.75 2.20 -7.14
N ALA A 10 -2.04 1.25 -6.26
CA ALA A 10 -3.27 0.45 -6.35
C ALA A 10 -4.53 1.33 -6.33
N GLU A 11 -4.59 2.30 -5.41
CA GLU A 11 -5.72 3.25 -5.34
C GLU A 11 -5.82 4.11 -6.59
N ARG A 12 -4.70 4.65 -7.08
CA ARG A 12 -4.66 5.45 -8.32
C ARG A 12 -5.19 4.65 -9.51
N ARG A 13 -4.78 3.38 -9.63
CA ARG A 13 -5.21 2.48 -10.72
C ARG A 13 -6.71 2.18 -10.65
N LEU A 14 -7.25 1.94 -9.46
CA LEU A 14 -8.69 1.77 -9.25
C LEU A 14 -9.48 3.04 -9.61
N LEU A 15 -8.99 4.22 -9.23
CA LEU A 15 -9.63 5.48 -9.59
C LEU A 15 -9.69 5.66 -11.12
N MET A 16 -8.58 5.40 -11.82
CA MET A 16 -8.55 5.45 -13.29
C MET A 16 -9.48 4.41 -13.93
N ALA A 17 -9.65 3.23 -13.31
CA ALA A 17 -10.56 2.20 -13.81
C ALA A 17 -12.04 2.57 -13.67
N TRP A 18 -12.37 3.54 -12.81
CA TRP A 18 -13.71 4.07 -12.60
C TRP A 18 -13.99 5.36 -13.37
N GLU A 19 -13.05 5.85 -14.18
CA GLU A 19 -13.30 6.99 -15.06
C GLU A 19 -14.33 6.61 -16.14
N ASP A 20 -15.33 7.48 -16.33
CA ASP A 20 -16.49 7.22 -17.22
C ASP A 20 -16.11 6.96 -18.69
N ASP A 21 -14.91 7.36 -19.11
CA ASP A 21 -14.38 7.19 -20.46
C ASP A 21 -13.48 5.94 -20.64
N SER A 22 -13.24 5.17 -19.58
CA SER A 22 -12.42 3.97 -19.65
C SER A 22 -13.14 2.83 -20.38
N THR A 23 -12.48 2.26 -21.39
CA THR A 23 -12.98 1.04 -22.05
C THR A 23 -12.98 -0.13 -21.06
N GLN A 24 -13.81 -1.15 -21.32
CA GLN A 24 -13.86 -2.35 -20.48
C GLN A 24 -12.48 -3.06 -20.41
N GLU A 25 -11.76 -3.13 -21.53
CA GLU A 25 -10.41 -3.72 -21.58
C GLU A 25 -9.43 -2.93 -20.71
N ARG A 26 -9.41 -1.59 -20.86
CA ARG A 26 -8.56 -0.71 -20.04
C ARG A 26 -8.90 -0.83 -18.56
N SER A 27 -10.19 -0.84 -18.21
CA SER A 27 -10.65 -0.99 -16.83
C SER A 27 -10.19 -2.33 -16.23
N THR A 28 -10.28 -3.41 -17.01
CA THR A 28 -9.83 -4.74 -16.59
C THR A 28 -8.31 -4.76 -16.35
N GLN A 29 -7.54 -4.15 -17.25
CA GLN A 29 -6.08 -4.05 -17.07
C GLN A 29 -5.71 -3.24 -15.82
N LEU A 30 -6.36 -2.08 -15.62
CA LEU A 30 -6.13 -1.22 -14.46
C LEU A 30 -6.49 -1.91 -13.13
N VAL A 31 -7.58 -2.68 -13.10
CA VAL A 31 -7.96 -3.49 -11.93
C VAL A 31 -6.91 -4.58 -11.66
N ALA A 32 -6.41 -5.26 -12.70
CA ALA A 32 -5.37 -6.27 -12.54
C ALA A 32 -4.06 -5.65 -12.01
N GLU A 33 -3.65 -4.50 -12.55
CA GLU A 33 -2.49 -3.74 -12.05
C GLU A 33 -2.71 -3.34 -10.58
N ALA A 34 -3.88 -2.82 -10.22
CA ALA A 34 -4.20 -2.46 -8.85
C ALA A 34 -4.09 -3.65 -7.88
N GLN A 35 -4.55 -4.84 -8.29
CA GLN A 35 -4.46 -6.06 -7.48
C GLN A 35 -3.00 -6.49 -7.24
N VAL A 36 -2.14 -6.39 -8.25
CA VAL A 36 -0.70 -6.68 -8.11
C VAL A 36 -0.08 -5.72 -7.10
N HIS A 37 -0.36 -4.43 -7.24
CA HIS A 37 0.14 -3.40 -6.32
C HIS A 37 -0.37 -3.61 -4.88
N ALA A 38 -1.66 -3.90 -4.69
CA ALA A 38 -2.22 -4.19 -3.37
C ALA A 38 -1.58 -5.43 -2.73
N THR A 39 -1.30 -6.48 -3.52
CA THR A 39 -0.62 -7.69 -3.04
C THR A 39 0.81 -7.39 -2.61
N LEU A 40 1.56 -6.63 -3.40
CA LEU A 40 2.92 -6.23 -3.04
C LEU A 40 2.95 -5.35 -1.78
N ALA A 41 1.98 -4.45 -1.63
CA ALA A 41 1.82 -3.66 -0.41
C ALA A 41 1.52 -4.55 0.81
N LEU A 42 0.64 -5.53 0.67
CA LEU A 42 0.33 -6.51 1.72
C LEU A 42 1.56 -7.34 2.10
N VAL A 43 2.29 -7.88 1.11
CA VAL A 43 3.51 -8.66 1.35
C VAL A 43 4.54 -7.81 2.09
N ALA A 44 4.72 -6.55 1.71
CA ALA A 44 5.63 -5.65 2.41
C ALA A 44 5.18 -5.42 3.86
N ALA A 45 3.89 -5.15 4.10
CA ALA A 45 3.35 -4.97 5.45
C ALA A 45 3.52 -6.23 6.32
N THR A 46 3.29 -7.42 5.75
CA THR A 46 3.45 -8.70 6.44
C THR A 46 4.92 -9.02 6.70
N ALA A 47 5.81 -8.76 5.74
CA ALA A 47 7.26 -8.94 5.93
C ALA A 47 7.80 -8.06 7.06
N MET A 48 7.22 -6.86 7.26
CA MET A 48 7.56 -5.98 8.38
C MET A 48 7.03 -6.47 9.74
N GLN A 49 6.04 -7.36 9.76
CA GLN A 49 5.52 -7.97 10.99
C GLN A 49 6.23 -9.29 11.35
N ALA A 50 7.00 -9.88 10.43
CA ALA A 50 7.75 -11.09 10.69
C ALA A 50 9.00 -10.77 11.52
N ALA A 51 9.17 -11.45 12.65
CA ALA A 51 10.41 -11.40 13.42
C ALA A 51 11.55 -11.97 12.55
N VAL A 52 12.60 -11.18 12.33
CA VAL A 52 13.86 -11.67 11.77
C VAL A 52 14.64 -12.28 12.94
N ASP A 53 15.10 -13.53 12.80
CA ASP A 53 15.80 -14.30 13.84
C ASP A 53 16.73 -13.42 14.70
N GLY A 54 16.35 -13.24 15.97
CA GLY A 54 17.15 -12.53 16.98
C GLY A 54 16.90 -11.03 17.15
N PHE A 55 16.00 -10.40 16.40
CA PHE A 55 15.59 -9.00 16.59
C PHE A 55 14.09 -8.90 16.93
N GLU A 56 13.72 -8.04 17.88
CA GLU A 56 12.31 -7.79 18.20
C GLU A 56 11.54 -7.38 16.93
N PRO A 57 10.31 -7.90 16.73
CA PRO A 57 9.49 -7.56 15.57
C PRO A 57 9.15 -6.06 15.64
N GLY A 58 9.61 -5.31 14.64
CA GLY A 58 9.45 -3.86 14.64
C GLY A 58 9.90 -3.23 13.34
N MET A 59 8.94 -2.64 12.63
CA MET A 59 9.18 -1.76 11.50
C MET A 59 10.18 -0.66 11.88
N SER A 60 11.17 -0.38 11.03
CA SER A 60 12.10 0.72 11.28
C SER A 60 11.32 2.04 11.43
N GLY A 61 11.75 2.94 12.32
CA GLY A 61 11.07 4.22 12.56
C GLY A 61 10.74 5.02 11.28
N PRO A 62 11.64 5.10 10.29
CA PRO A 62 11.36 5.74 8.99
C PRO A 62 10.26 5.03 8.17
N GLU A 63 10.24 3.70 8.15
CA GLU A 63 9.20 2.93 7.45
C GLU A 63 7.84 3.03 8.15
N PHE A 64 7.82 3.11 9.48
CA PHE A 64 6.61 3.35 10.27
C PHE A 64 5.99 4.70 9.92
N ALA A 65 6.80 5.74 9.88
CA ALA A 65 6.35 7.07 9.45
C ALA A 65 5.81 7.05 8.00
N ALA A 66 6.44 6.28 7.10
CA ALA A 66 6.01 6.17 5.71
C ALA A 66 4.65 5.46 5.57
N TRP A 67 4.41 4.37 6.31
CA TRP A 67 3.09 3.72 6.35
C TRP A 67 2.03 4.59 6.97
N HIS A 68 2.32 5.24 8.11
CA HIS A 68 1.37 6.11 8.80
C HIS A 68 0.93 7.30 7.93
N LYS A 69 1.87 7.92 7.21
CA LYS A 69 1.58 8.99 6.23
C LYS A 69 0.72 8.49 5.06
N THR A 70 0.80 7.21 4.73
CA THR A 70 0.13 6.63 3.57
C THR A 70 -1.27 6.12 3.88
N ALA A 71 -1.45 5.47 5.02
CA ALA A 71 -2.74 4.97 5.48
C ALA A 71 -3.70 6.08 5.94
N GLY A 72 -3.28 7.35 5.92
CA GLY A 72 -4.15 8.49 6.26
C GLY A 72 -4.59 8.55 7.73
N VAL A 73 -3.95 7.77 8.61
CA VAL A 73 -4.25 7.77 10.04
C VAL A 73 -3.80 9.13 10.59
N LYS A 74 -4.71 9.92 11.19
CA LYS A 74 -4.32 11.08 11.99
C LYS A 74 -3.52 10.56 13.18
N SER A 75 -2.30 11.04 13.34
CA SER A 75 -1.51 10.74 14.55
C SER A 75 -2.37 11.14 15.72
N GLY A 76 -2.79 10.16 16.52
CA GLY A 76 -3.55 10.44 17.73
C GLY A 76 -2.72 11.36 18.59
N GLU A 77 -3.19 12.60 18.76
CA GLU A 77 -2.85 13.43 19.90
C GLU A 77 -3.25 12.62 21.15
N ASN A 78 -2.28 11.98 21.78
CA ASN A 78 -2.38 11.58 23.18
C ASN A 78 -1.39 12.46 23.95
N GLY A 79 -1.94 13.30 24.81
CA GLY A 79 -1.22 14.18 25.74
C GLY A 79 -0.58 13.44 26.90
#